data_AF-A0A0C3MCU0-F1
#
_entry.id   AF-A0A0C3MCU0-F1
#
_cell.length_a   1.000
_cell.length_b   1.000
_cell.length_c   1.000
_cell.angle_alpha   90.00
_cell.angle_beta   90.00
_cell.angle_gamma   90.00
#
_symmetry.space_group_name_H-M   'P 1'
#
loop_
_entity.id
_entity.type
_entity.pdbx_description
1 polymer ?
#
loop_
_entity_poly.entity_id
_entity_poly.type
_entity_poly.pdbx_seq_one_letter_code
_entity_poly.pdbx_strand_id
1 'polypeptide(L)'
;MYPISIFMIFPVRIIANVGDGGNEADIRLVEDLAKSYIKKPNCIVLLVISCETDFENQGAGRLVLKDPALRQRTIGVLTKVDRIEFGGSSKWLRMLRGEDQPLMHGWYCVKQRDLVQLQEGVTWEEAKSYETEYFQTTAPWADLGPSQRSRLGSQKLADRLGSILSNLVSQELPGIRKTVTAELNKVDQRLKDLAPPKISDPRRVVITLLRDFTKNLSKHIEGIPPMVNPADPTDTTSTGLLHSLNEEYERFRVKLHKTAPQFRPWTTTANVDSQKEQTMLDSAKQDDDAVGLGKTNSLHADEIMDLAKRSRTRELPGNYPFSVKERLILESVQQWSALAQECFTEVKDIVVKHIIRIVEEHFKGYSNGGLKEAVSKLTSEQIIKCAQATTKKIEGLFQSECSPYTQNDEFFIAYKTKMLTRYKIIHQELEGKSTLVTGLKGYDPNNSYSVNNNHSQWTYLNQAIAYLQNFGMTVKAEDFIALLPQHDMNPALDIMAEVRAYFQVAYKRFGDNVPKQIDADFVRGIDGSDGSDGLDVALMSMDLSTEKCMEYLQEPASVIRERTTLAGKKQRLEAAQLKLERYYRG
;
A
#
# COMPACT_ATOMS: atom_id res chain seq x y z
N MET A 1 36.33 19.50 50.76
CA MET A 1 35.88 19.03 49.43
C MET A 1 35.71 20.27 48.57
N TYR A 2 36.67 20.58 47.69
CA TYR A 2 36.56 21.79 46.84
C TYR A 2 35.36 21.63 45.91
N PRO A 3 34.36 22.53 45.94
CA PRO A 3 33.27 22.48 44.98
C PRO A 3 33.86 22.83 43.61
N ILE A 4 33.97 21.83 42.73
CA ILE A 4 34.27 22.05 41.32
C ILE A 4 33.02 22.68 40.71
N SER A 5 32.93 24.01 40.78
CA SER A 5 31.92 24.78 40.06
C SER A 5 32.33 24.82 38.59
N ILE A 6 31.60 24.07 37.74
CA ILE A 6 31.76 24.18 36.29
C ILE A 6 31.10 25.49 35.87
N PHE A 7 31.90 26.53 35.67
CA PHE A 7 31.48 27.76 35.01
C PHE A 7 31.64 27.60 33.50
N MET A 8 30.54 27.53 32.77
CA MET A 8 30.56 27.66 31.32
C MET A 8 30.53 29.16 31.00
N ILE A 9 31.71 29.76 30.88
CA ILE A 9 31.85 31.19 30.57
C ILE A 9 31.63 31.34 29.06
N PHE A 10 30.45 31.80 28.66
CA PHE A 10 30.25 32.34 27.33
C PHE A 10 30.62 33.83 27.36
N PRO A 11 31.62 34.30 26.59
CA PRO A 11 31.87 35.71 26.42
C PRO A 11 30.76 36.29 25.55
N VAL A 12 29.57 36.53 26.11
CA VAL A 12 28.54 37.34 25.47
C VAL A 12 28.92 38.81 25.69
N ARG A 13 30.02 39.26 25.08
CA ARG A 13 30.06 40.65 24.62
C ARG A 13 29.17 40.62 23.38
N ILE A 14 27.99 41.24 23.44
CA ILE A 14 27.31 41.64 22.21
C ILE A 14 28.19 42.74 21.63
N ILE A 15 29.21 42.33 20.87
CA ILE A 15 30.12 43.22 20.17
C ILE A 15 29.28 43.81 19.04
N ALA A 16 28.95 45.09 19.15
CA ALA A 16 28.17 45.79 18.12
C ALA A 16 29.00 46.14 16.87
N ASN A 17 30.34 46.01 16.91
CA ASN A 17 31.23 46.31 15.79
C ASN A 17 32.38 45.30 15.66
N VAL A 18 32.50 44.73 14.47
CA VAL A 18 33.59 43.86 14.03
C VAL A 18 34.92 44.64 14.04
N GLY A 19 35.94 44.13 14.74
CA GLY A 19 37.33 44.55 14.52
C GLY A 19 37.91 43.84 13.29
N ASP A 20 38.84 44.49 12.59
CA ASP A 20 39.45 44.03 11.31
C ASP A 20 39.74 42.52 11.31
N GLY A 21 38.85 41.74 10.67
CA GLY A 21 38.99 40.29 10.47
C GLY A 21 37.82 39.40 10.95
N GLY A 22 36.81 39.91 11.69
CA GLY A 22 35.66 39.09 12.13
C GLY A 22 34.49 39.05 11.14
N ASN A 23 33.74 37.94 11.07
CA ASN A 23 32.58 37.81 10.17
C ASN A 23 31.26 38.04 10.94
N GLU A 24 30.30 38.78 10.37
CA GLU A 24 29.00 39.06 11.02
C GLU A 24 28.19 37.78 11.33
N ALA A 25 28.43 36.70 10.58
CA ALA A 25 27.82 35.39 10.81
C ALA A 25 28.22 34.77 12.17
N ASP A 26 29.44 35.04 12.65
CA ASP A 26 29.95 34.51 13.92
C ASP A 26 29.25 35.15 15.11
N ILE A 27 28.91 36.44 15.00
CA ILE A 27 28.18 37.19 16.04
C ILE A 27 26.79 36.59 16.24
N ARG A 28 26.08 36.25 15.13
CA ARG A 28 24.76 35.61 15.19
C ARG A 28 24.82 34.21 15.78
N LEU A 29 25.81 33.41 15.38
CA LEU A 29 25.99 32.05 15.90
C LEU A 29 26.26 32.06 17.42
N VAL A 30 27.09 32.98 17.91
CA VAL A 30 27.34 33.16 19.34
C VAL A 30 26.08 33.61 20.09
N GLU A 31 25.29 34.52 19.51
CA GLU A 31 24.03 34.98 20.09
C GLU A 31 22.99 33.85 20.18
N ASP A 32 22.80 33.08 19.11
CA ASP A 32 21.85 31.95 19.08
C ASP A 32 22.28 30.82 20.02
N LEU A 33 23.58 30.55 20.10
CA LEU A 33 24.13 29.61 21.06
C LEU A 33 23.85 30.08 22.49
N ALA A 34 24.16 31.34 22.82
CA ALA A 34 23.84 31.91 24.14
C ALA A 34 22.34 31.82 24.48
N LYS A 35 21.46 32.18 23.53
CA LYS A 35 20.00 32.05 23.68
C LYS A 35 19.57 30.60 23.95
N SER A 36 20.18 29.62 23.28
CA SER A 36 19.86 28.20 23.47
C SER A 36 20.16 27.69 24.88
N TYR A 37 21.20 28.22 25.54
CA TYR A 37 21.54 27.90 26.94
C TYR A 37 20.68 28.69 27.93
N ILE A 38 20.45 29.97 27.67
CA ILE A 38 19.66 30.86 28.53
C ILE A 38 18.17 30.46 28.57
N LYS A 39 17.66 29.85 27.51
CA LYS A 39 16.28 29.33 27.43
C LYS A 39 16.02 28.18 28.41
N LYS A 40 17.05 27.43 28.82
CA LYS A 40 16.89 26.33 29.77
C LYS A 40 16.53 26.90 31.16
N PRO A 41 15.49 26.40 31.84
CA PRO A 41 15.06 26.94 33.14
C PRO A 41 16.11 26.75 34.24
N ASN A 42 16.94 25.70 34.14
CA ASN A 42 17.94 25.30 35.15
C ASN A 42 19.30 26.00 34.97
N CYS A 43 19.31 27.17 34.31
CA CYS A 43 20.53 27.94 34.02
C CYS A 43 20.57 29.22 34.85
N ILE A 44 21.62 29.41 35.66
CA ILE A 44 21.89 30.69 36.33
C ILE A 44 22.56 31.61 35.33
N VAL A 45 22.02 32.82 35.17
CA VAL A 45 22.62 33.84 34.30
C VAL A 45 23.43 34.82 35.15
N LEU A 46 24.69 35.06 34.76
CA LEU A 46 25.53 36.08 35.37
C LEU A 46 25.61 37.28 34.41
N LEU A 47 24.94 38.38 34.77
CA LEU A 47 24.91 39.59 33.96
C LEU A 47 26.04 40.52 34.41
N VAL A 48 27.13 40.55 33.64
CA VAL A 48 28.31 41.39 33.93
C VAL A 48 28.20 42.71 33.17
N ILE A 49 28.34 43.82 33.90
CA ILE A 49 28.15 45.18 33.41
C ILE A 49 29.34 46.04 33.81
N SER A 50 29.93 46.72 32.83
CA SER A 50 31.05 47.65 33.06
C SER A 50 30.52 49.01 33.50
N CYS A 51 31.00 49.53 34.64
CA CYS A 51 30.63 50.84 35.15
C CYS A 51 31.22 52.03 34.38
N GLU A 52 32.16 51.76 33.46
CA GLU A 52 32.77 52.72 32.51
C GLU A 52 31.79 53.17 31.40
N THR A 53 30.75 52.39 31.11
CA THR A 53 29.86 52.63 29.96
C THR A 53 28.40 52.62 30.38
N ASP A 54 27.55 53.37 29.69
CA ASP A 54 26.12 53.40 30.00
C ASP A 54 25.45 52.02 29.88
N PHE A 55 24.62 51.71 30.88
CA PHE A 55 23.81 50.50 30.96
C PHE A 55 22.95 50.26 29.69
N GLU A 56 22.43 51.33 29.09
CA GLU A 56 21.56 51.27 27.91
C GLU A 56 22.28 50.79 26.64
N ASN A 57 23.60 50.95 26.57
CA ASN A 57 24.43 50.53 25.45
C ASN A 57 24.89 49.06 25.56
N GLN A 58 24.46 48.34 26.61
CA GLN A 58 24.84 46.94 26.83
C GLN A 58 23.69 46.00 26.46
N GLY A 59 23.76 45.41 25.27
CA GLY A 59 22.70 44.55 24.71
C GLY A 59 22.27 43.37 25.61
N ALA A 60 23.18 42.87 26.46
CA ALA A 60 22.92 41.75 27.36
C ALA A 60 21.95 42.14 28.50
N GLY A 61 22.05 43.37 29.01
CA GLY A 61 21.14 43.90 30.02
C GLY A 61 19.71 44.00 29.49
N ARG A 62 19.54 44.48 28.25
CA ARG A 62 18.21 44.57 27.60
C ARG A 62 17.56 43.21 27.39
N LEU A 63 18.33 42.17 27.07
CA LEU A 63 17.82 40.81 26.87
C LEU A 63 17.28 40.22 28.17
N VAL A 64 18.05 40.31 29.26
CA VAL A 64 17.64 39.83 30.58
C VAL A 64 16.44 40.61 31.12
N LEU A 65 16.44 41.94 30.94
CA LEU A 65 15.36 42.77 31.45
C LEU A 65 14.05 42.58 30.69
N LYS A 66 14.05 42.22 29.40
CA LYS A 66 12.79 41.98 28.68
C LYS A 66 12.03 40.74 29.14
N ASP A 67 12.71 39.75 29.74
CA ASP A 67 12.11 38.49 30.15
C ASP A 67 12.01 38.38 31.69
N PRO A 68 10.79 38.39 32.28
CA PRO A 68 10.62 38.29 33.72
C PRO A 68 11.15 36.96 34.30
N ALA A 69 11.13 35.87 33.52
CA ALA A 69 11.67 34.58 33.96
C ALA A 69 13.20 34.60 34.05
N LEU A 70 13.87 35.42 33.23
CA LEU A 70 15.32 35.62 33.31
C LEU A 70 15.71 36.46 34.53
N ARG A 71 14.96 37.51 34.84
CA ARG A 71 15.23 38.36 36.02
C ARG A 71 15.22 37.58 37.35
N GLN A 72 14.46 36.49 37.43
CA GLN A 72 14.38 35.62 38.60
C GLN A 72 15.64 34.74 38.80
N ARG A 73 16.35 34.40 37.72
CA ARG A 73 17.53 33.52 37.74
C ARG A 73 18.83 34.23 37.35
N THR A 74 18.81 35.56 37.35
CA THR A 74 19.97 36.40 37.00
C THR A 74 20.59 37.06 38.22
N ILE A 75 21.93 37.04 38.27
CA ILE A 75 22.75 37.79 39.23
C ILE A 75 23.44 38.90 38.48
N GLY A 76 23.31 40.14 38.96
CA GLY A 76 23.98 41.29 38.38
C GLY A 76 25.37 41.49 38.96
N VAL A 77 26.37 41.76 38.13
CA VAL A 77 27.75 42.04 38.54
C VAL A 77 28.22 43.32 37.87
N LEU A 78 28.59 44.30 38.69
CA LEU A 78 29.17 45.57 38.29
C LEU A 78 30.70 45.45 38.37
N THR A 79 31.38 45.64 37.24
CA THR A 79 32.84 45.59 37.12
C THR A 79 33.39 46.96 36.68
N LYS A 80 34.71 47.16 36.79
CA LYS A 80 35.40 48.43 36.51
C LYS A 80 34.86 49.62 37.29
N VAL A 81 34.59 49.41 38.58
CA VAL A 81 34.07 50.43 39.50
C VAL A 81 35.08 51.55 39.81
N ASP A 82 36.34 51.37 39.42
CA ASP A 82 37.45 52.32 39.46
C ASP A 82 37.41 53.36 38.32
N ARG A 83 36.70 53.07 37.22
CA ARG A 83 36.65 53.94 36.03
C ARG A 83 35.39 54.79 35.93
N ILE A 84 34.69 54.99 37.05
CA ILE A 84 33.46 55.78 37.07
C ILE A 84 33.82 57.27 36.99
N GLU A 85 33.21 57.99 36.05
CA GLU A 85 33.38 59.43 35.94
C GLU A 85 32.92 60.17 37.21
N PHE A 86 33.60 61.27 37.53
CA PHE A 86 33.33 62.05 38.73
C PHE A 86 31.87 62.57 38.72
N GLY A 87 31.09 62.18 39.73
CA GLY A 87 29.65 62.47 39.82
C GLY A 87 28.70 61.42 39.22
N GLY A 88 29.20 60.43 38.47
CA GLY A 88 28.41 59.35 37.85
C GLY A 88 28.08 58.16 38.77
N SER A 89 28.62 58.13 39.99
CA SER A 89 28.48 57.00 40.91
C SER A 89 27.05 56.79 41.43
N SER A 90 26.22 57.83 41.48
CA SER A 90 24.85 57.77 42.00
C SER A 90 23.96 56.78 41.24
N LYS A 91 24.14 56.63 39.92
CA LYS A 91 23.38 55.68 39.09
C LYS A 91 23.64 54.22 39.50
N TRP A 92 24.92 53.88 39.66
CA TRP A 92 25.37 52.54 40.05
C TRP A 92 25.01 52.20 41.50
N LEU A 93 24.99 53.19 42.39
CA LEU A 93 24.51 53.03 43.76
C LEU A 93 23.02 52.70 43.82
N ARG A 94 22.17 53.40 43.06
CA ARG A 94 20.73 53.06 42.97
C ARG A 94 20.51 51.63 42.47
N MET A 95 21.32 51.20 41.50
CA MET A 95 21.30 49.84 40.98
C MET A 95 21.74 48.80 42.03
N LEU A 96 22.82 49.07 42.77
CA LEU A 96 23.28 48.22 43.88
C LEU A 96 22.23 48.10 45.01
N ARG A 97 21.49 49.19 45.27
CA ARG A 97 20.36 49.22 46.22
C ARG A 97 19.11 48.52 45.72
N GLY A 98 19.04 48.17 44.44
CA GLY A 98 17.87 47.58 43.80
C GLY A 98 16.74 48.59 43.53
N GLU A 99 17.04 49.90 43.59
CA GLU A 99 16.12 50.99 43.27
C GLU A 99 15.96 51.15 41.74
N ASP A 100 16.99 50.77 40.99
CA ASP A 100 17.00 50.76 39.52
C ASP A 100 17.36 49.36 39.00
N GLN A 101 16.65 48.89 37.97
CA GLN A 101 16.78 47.55 37.38
C GLN A 101 16.86 46.38 38.39
N PRO A 102 15.79 46.11 39.17
CA PRO A 102 15.82 45.10 40.22
C PRO A 102 15.95 43.67 39.66
N LEU A 103 16.88 42.90 40.24
CA LEU A 103 17.11 41.47 39.99
C LEU A 103 16.83 40.67 41.27
N MET A 104 16.31 39.43 41.15
CA MET A 104 15.93 38.61 42.31
C MET A 104 17.11 38.30 43.24
N HIS A 105 18.32 38.12 42.69
CA HIS A 105 19.53 37.88 43.47
C HIS A 105 20.33 39.16 43.76
N GLY A 106 19.87 40.30 43.23
CA GLY A 106 20.47 41.63 43.36
C GLY A 106 21.77 41.80 42.57
N TRP A 107 22.40 42.95 42.80
CA TRP A 107 23.65 43.37 42.17
C TRP A 107 24.84 43.21 43.13
N TYR A 108 26.00 42.89 42.57
CA TYR A 108 27.29 42.79 43.27
C TYR A 108 28.31 43.69 42.58
N CYS A 109 29.21 44.31 43.33
CA CYS A 109 30.31 45.09 42.77
C CYS A 109 31.63 44.34 42.96
N VAL A 110 32.42 44.25 41.91
CA VAL A 110 33.74 43.63 41.94
C VAL A 110 34.78 44.57 41.35
N LYS A 111 35.98 44.56 41.92
CA LYS A 111 37.16 45.21 41.34
C LYS A 111 38.09 44.12 40.81
N GLN A 112 38.53 44.28 39.56
CA GLN A 112 39.47 43.38 38.92
C GLN A 112 40.86 44.00 38.90
N ARG A 113 41.88 43.20 38.55
CA ARG A 113 43.25 43.71 38.40
C ARG A 113 43.34 44.69 37.24
N ASP A 114 44.03 45.80 37.46
CA ASP A 114 44.32 46.77 36.41
C ASP A 114 45.44 46.28 35.49
N LEU A 115 45.58 46.90 34.32
CA LEU A 115 46.61 46.54 33.34
C LEU A 115 48.03 46.63 33.91
N VAL A 116 48.27 47.58 34.82
CA VAL A 116 49.56 47.75 35.52
C VAL A 116 49.79 46.60 36.49
N GLN A 117 48.80 46.27 37.32
CA GLN A 117 48.88 45.15 38.28
C GLN A 117 49.01 43.78 37.59
N LEU A 118 48.45 43.65 36.38
CA LEU A 118 48.63 42.47 35.53
C LEU A 118 50.07 42.34 35.00
N GLN A 119 50.70 43.46 34.63
CA GLN A 119 52.10 43.48 34.17
C GLN A 119 53.10 43.25 35.31
N GLU A 120 52.77 43.72 36.52
CA GLU A 120 53.57 43.53 37.74
C GLU A 120 53.44 42.13 38.36
N GLY A 121 52.57 41.27 37.81
CA GLY A 121 52.45 39.87 38.25
C GLY A 121 51.74 39.69 39.59
N VAL A 122 50.92 40.65 40.02
CA VAL A 122 50.17 40.59 41.30
C VAL A 122 49.35 39.30 41.40
N THR A 123 49.51 38.60 42.52
CA THR A 123 48.83 37.33 42.79
C THR A 123 47.34 37.52 43.02
N TRP A 124 46.56 36.43 42.93
CA TRP A 124 45.11 36.48 43.18
C TRP A 124 44.75 36.84 44.63
N GLU A 125 45.61 36.50 45.59
CA GLU A 125 45.39 36.80 47.01
C GLU A 125 45.63 38.29 47.30
N GLU A 126 46.70 38.86 46.75
CA GLU A 126 46.99 40.29 46.81
C GLU A 126 45.89 41.11 46.11
N ALA A 127 45.40 40.66 44.95
CA ALA A 127 44.30 41.32 44.26
C ALA A 127 43.01 41.38 45.09
N LYS A 128 42.70 40.34 45.88
CA LYS A 128 41.55 40.33 46.80
C LYS A 128 41.74 41.31 47.96
N SER A 129 42.97 41.42 48.47
CA SER A 129 43.32 42.38 49.52
C SER A 129 43.15 43.82 49.00
N TYR A 130 43.69 44.13 47.80
CA TYR A 130 43.51 45.44 47.16
C TYR A 130 42.04 45.76 46.83
N GLU A 131 41.25 44.77 46.42
CA GLU A 131 39.81 44.93 46.22
C GLU A 131 39.11 45.29 47.55
N THR A 132 39.45 44.59 48.63
CA THR A 132 38.87 44.82 49.95
C THR A 132 39.23 46.20 50.49
N GLU A 133 40.50 46.60 50.35
CA GLU A 133 40.99 47.92 50.74
C GLU A 133 40.27 49.02 49.95
N TYR A 134 40.17 48.88 48.63
CA TYR A 134 39.48 49.83 47.76
C TYR A 134 38.03 50.10 48.19
N PHE A 135 37.26 49.04 48.46
CA PHE A 135 35.87 49.19 48.91
C PHE A 135 35.74 49.74 50.33
N GLN A 136 36.80 49.72 51.14
CA GLN A 136 36.83 50.29 52.50
C GLN A 136 37.28 51.75 52.51
N THR A 137 38.17 52.16 51.60
CA THR A 137 38.78 53.50 51.62
C THR A 137 38.14 54.48 50.64
N THR A 138 37.52 54.01 49.56
CA THR A 138 37.08 54.87 48.45
C THR A 138 35.58 55.19 48.54
N ALA A 139 35.26 56.47 48.67
CA ALA A 139 33.89 56.98 48.53
C ALA A 139 33.42 56.86 47.06
N PRO A 140 32.15 56.51 46.79
CA PRO A 140 31.03 56.40 47.73
C PRO A 140 30.78 54.97 48.26
N TRP A 141 31.67 54.01 47.99
CA TRP A 141 31.50 52.61 48.37
C TRP A 141 31.76 52.35 49.86
N ALA A 142 32.72 53.08 50.44
CA ALA A 142 33.05 53.06 51.86
C ALA A 142 31.86 53.51 52.75
N ASP A 143 31.08 54.49 52.26
CA ASP A 143 29.97 55.12 52.97
C ASP A 143 28.67 54.29 52.96
N LEU A 144 28.68 53.12 52.32
CA LEU A 144 27.52 52.25 52.21
C LEU A 144 27.21 51.53 53.53
N GLY A 145 25.91 51.35 53.80
CA GLY A 145 25.43 50.63 54.97
C GLY A 145 25.83 49.15 55.01
N PRO A 146 25.76 48.49 56.17
CA PRO A 146 26.24 47.12 56.37
C PRO A 146 25.55 46.09 55.46
N SER A 147 24.30 46.30 55.08
CA SER A 147 23.56 45.44 54.15
C SER A 147 24.12 45.47 52.72
N GLN A 148 24.62 46.62 52.27
CA GLN A 148 25.18 46.81 50.92
C GLN A 148 26.65 46.39 50.84
N ARG A 149 27.42 46.56 51.94
CA ARG A 149 28.79 46.04 52.04
C ARG A 149 28.88 44.52 51.85
N SER A 150 27.83 43.78 52.20
CA SER A 150 27.75 42.32 51.95
C SER A 150 27.72 41.93 50.47
N ARG A 151 27.54 42.91 49.56
CA ARG A 151 27.48 42.75 48.10
C ARG A 151 28.71 43.31 47.38
N LEU A 152 29.68 43.84 48.13
CA LEU A 152 30.95 44.35 47.59
C LEU A 152 32.02 43.27 47.71
N GLY A 153 32.80 43.09 46.64
CA GLY A 153 33.93 42.19 46.59
C GLY A 153 33.64 40.84 45.92
N SER A 154 34.65 40.32 45.23
CA SER A 154 34.60 39.06 44.50
C SER A 154 34.35 37.84 45.40
N GLN A 155 34.87 37.85 46.64
CA GLN A 155 34.68 36.75 47.57
C GLN A 155 33.21 36.59 48.00
N LYS A 156 32.53 37.70 48.29
CA LYS A 156 31.10 37.68 48.68
C LYS A 156 30.20 37.21 47.53
N LEU A 157 30.53 37.62 46.31
CA LEU A 157 29.87 37.12 45.10
C LEU A 157 30.09 35.60 44.93
N ALA A 158 31.32 35.11 45.12
CA ALA A 158 31.64 33.69 45.01
C ALA A 158 30.90 32.84 46.05
N ASP A 159 30.86 33.28 47.31
CA ASP A 159 30.13 32.60 48.38
C ASP A 159 28.63 32.53 48.06
N ARG A 160 28.05 33.64 47.57
CA ARG A 160 26.64 33.67 47.15
C ARG A 160 26.38 32.75 45.97
N LEU A 161 27.19 32.81 44.93
CA LEU A 161 27.09 31.94 43.76
C LEU A 161 27.15 30.46 44.15
N GLY A 162 28.06 30.11 45.07
CA GLY A 162 28.16 28.76 45.64
C GLY A 162 26.86 28.33 46.33
N SER A 163 26.26 29.20 47.15
CA SER A 163 25.00 28.90 47.83
C SER A 163 23.81 28.71 46.87
N ILE A 164 23.70 29.57 45.85
CA ILE A 164 22.62 29.49 44.85
C ILE A 164 22.78 28.23 44.01
N LEU A 165 24.00 27.93 43.54
CA LEU A 165 24.29 26.74 42.76
C LEU A 165 24.02 25.48 43.59
N SER A 166 24.47 25.43 44.84
CA SER A 166 24.23 24.29 45.73
C SER A 166 22.74 24.03 45.96
N ASN A 167 21.95 25.09 46.15
CA ASN A 167 20.49 24.98 46.33
C ASN A 167 19.80 24.49 45.05
N LEU A 168 20.17 25.05 43.89
CA LEU A 168 19.61 24.62 42.61
C LEU A 168 19.98 23.17 42.28
N VAL A 169 21.25 22.78 42.48
CA VAL A 169 21.70 21.40 42.29
C VAL A 169 20.90 20.47 43.21
N SER A 170 20.71 20.82 44.48
CA SER A 170 19.95 20.00 45.42
C SER A 170 18.47 19.85 45.05
N GLN A 171 17.85 20.89 44.49
CA GLN A 171 16.46 20.86 44.04
C GLN A 171 16.27 20.07 42.73
N GLU A 172 17.23 20.16 41.80
CA GLU A 172 17.14 19.54 40.48
C GLU A 172 17.64 18.08 40.43
N LEU A 173 18.54 17.69 41.33
CA LEU A 173 19.10 16.33 41.38
C LEU A 173 18.03 15.21 41.46
N PRO A 174 16.97 15.32 42.30
CA PRO A 174 15.88 14.34 42.30
C PRO A 174 15.17 14.22 40.94
N GLY A 175 15.01 15.33 40.21
CA GLY A 175 14.41 15.35 38.88
C GLY A 175 15.29 14.67 37.84
N ILE A 176 16.60 14.93 37.89
CA ILE A 176 17.60 14.26 37.03
C ILE A 176 17.58 12.75 37.28
N ARG A 177 17.56 12.30 38.54
CA ARG A 177 17.49 10.88 38.88
C ARG A 177 16.24 10.21 38.31
N LYS A 178 15.07 10.83 38.46
CA LYS A 178 13.83 10.30 37.88
C LYS A 178 13.91 10.19 36.36
N THR A 179 14.47 11.20 35.71
CA THR A 179 14.63 11.23 34.25
C THR A 179 15.60 10.14 33.76
N VAL A 180 16.76 10.00 34.42
CA VAL A 180 17.75 8.95 34.10
C VAL A 180 17.14 7.56 34.28
N THR A 181 16.43 7.33 35.38
CA THR A 181 15.78 6.03 35.66
C THR A 181 14.68 5.72 34.64
N ALA A 182 13.86 6.71 34.29
CA ALA A 182 12.80 6.55 33.29
C ALA A 182 13.37 6.26 31.90
N GLU A 183 14.42 6.98 31.49
CA GLU A 183 15.10 6.74 30.20
C GLU A 183 15.81 5.38 30.18
N LEU A 184 16.40 4.95 31.30
CA LEU A 184 17.02 3.63 31.40
C LEU A 184 15.97 2.52 31.25
N ASN A 185 14.82 2.64 31.93
CA ASN A 185 13.71 1.70 31.79
C ASN A 185 13.18 1.61 30.35
N LYS A 186 13.04 2.74 29.65
CA LYS A 186 12.63 2.77 28.23
C LYS A 186 13.66 2.06 27.35
N VAL A 187 14.95 2.34 27.56
CA VAL A 187 16.04 1.71 26.81
C VAL A 187 16.08 0.21 27.09
N ASP A 188 15.86 -0.22 28.33
CA ASP A 188 15.80 -1.63 28.71
C ASP A 188 14.60 -2.37 28.11
N GLN A 189 13.42 -1.76 28.08
CA GLN A 189 12.26 -2.31 27.38
C GLN A 189 12.55 -2.47 25.89
N ARG A 190 13.07 -1.42 25.25
CA ARG A 190 13.38 -1.45 23.81
C ARG A 190 14.47 -2.47 23.48
N LEU A 191 15.48 -2.63 24.35
CA LEU A 191 16.51 -3.67 24.18
C LEU A 191 15.97 -5.08 24.38
N LYS A 192 14.95 -5.29 25.21
CA LYS A 192 14.27 -6.58 25.35
C LYS A 192 13.47 -6.92 24.10
N ASP A 193 12.75 -5.95 23.53
CA ASP A 193 12.00 -6.13 22.28
C ASP A 193 12.93 -6.44 21.09
N LEU A 194 14.14 -5.89 21.12
CA LEU A 194 15.18 -6.06 20.09
C LEU A 194 16.18 -7.16 20.43
N ALA A 195 15.94 -7.99 21.46
CA ALA A 195 16.87 -9.05 21.84
C ALA A 195 16.94 -10.11 20.72
N PRO A 196 18.13 -10.56 20.32
CA PRO A 196 18.23 -11.63 19.34
C PRO A 196 17.57 -12.89 19.93
N PRO A 197 16.68 -13.58 19.19
CA PRO A 197 16.25 -14.89 19.61
C PRO A 197 17.51 -15.76 19.76
N LYS A 198 17.68 -16.43 20.90
CA LYS A 198 18.74 -17.43 21.06
C LYS A 198 18.40 -18.59 20.13
N ILE A 199 18.84 -18.50 18.88
CA ILE A 199 18.62 -19.53 17.88
C ILE A 199 19.53 -20.70 18.25
N SER A 200 18.99 -21.67 18.98
CA SER A 200 19.69 -22.89 19.37
C SER A 200 19.96 -23.81 18.15
N ASP A 201 19.08 -23.74 17.15
CA ASP A 201 19.20 -24.51 15.90
C ASP A 201 18.72 -23.66 14.69
N PRO A 202 19.64 -23.01 13.96
CA PRO A 202 19.33 -22.20 12.78
C PRO A 202 18.57 -22.96 11.69
N ARG A 203 18.87 -24.24 11.52
CA ARG A 203 18.26 -25.07 10.48
C ARG A 203 16.78 -25.30 10.76
N ARG A 204 16.42 -25.60 12.02
CA ARG A 204 15.01 -25.78 12.41
C ARG A 204 14.19 -24.51 12.22
N VAL A 205 14.76 -23.36 12.53
CA VAL A 205 14.06 -22.06 12.35
C VAL A 205 13.76 -21.82 10.88
N VAL A 206 14.75 -21.99 10.00
CA VAL A 206 14.53 -21.84 8.54
C VAL A 206 13.49 -22.83 8.03
N ILE A 207 13.56 -24.11 8.41
CA ILE A 207 12.56 -25.11 7.98
C ILE A 207 11.15 -24.75 8.48
N THR A 208 11.03 -24.25 9.72
CA THR A 208 9.73 -23.84 10.26
C THR A 208 9.18 -22.63 9.50
N LEU A 209 10.03 -21.63 9.21
CA LEU A 209 9.65 -20.48 8.38
C LEU A 209 9.21 -20.89 6.98
N LEU A 210 9.92 -21.81 6.33
CA LEU A 210 9.55 -22.30 5.00
C LEU A 210 8.22 -23.06 5.03
N ARG A 211 7.98 -23.88 6.07
CA ARG A 211 6.73 -24.61 6.27
C ARG A 211 5.55 -23.67 6.57
N ASP A 212 5.77 -22.65 7.38
CA ASP A 212 4.73 -21.66 7.69
C ASP A 212 4.38 -20.84 6.44
N PHE A 213 5.38 -20.49 5.63
CA PHE A 213 5.17 -19.87 4.33
C PHE A 213 4.35 -20.75 3.38
N THR A 214 4.74 -22.02 3.19
CA THR A 214 4.00 -22.96 2.32
C THR A 214 2.57 -23.12 2.82
N LYS A 215 2.37 -23.37 4.12
CA LYS A 215 1.03 -23.47 4.71
C LYS A 215 0.19 -22.21 4.53
N ASN A 216 0.80 -21.02 4.62
CA ASN A 216 0.08 -19.77 4.37
C ASN A 216 -0.31 -19.66 2.89
N LEU A 217 0.62 -19.98 1.98
CA LEU A 217 0.37 -19.99 0.56
C LEU A 217 -0.77 -20.97 0.19
N SER A 218 -0.74 -22.21 0.69
CA SER A 218 -1.79 -23.21 0.48
C SER A 218 -3.17 -22.67 0.86
N LYS A 219 -3.29 -21.99 2.00
CA LYS A 219 -4.56 -21.37 2.44
C LYS A 219 -5.05 -20.29 1.48
N HIS A 220 -4.13 -19.47 0.96
CA HIS A 220 -4.48 -18.44 -0.02
C HIS A 220 -4.90 -19.04 -1.37
N ILE A 221 -4.33 -20.20 -1.75
CA ILE A 221 -4.63 -20.95 -2.97
C ILE A 221 -5.97 -21.69 -2.87
N GLU A 222 -6.23 -22.38 -1.75
CA GLU A 222 -7.52 -23.05 -1.46
C GLU A 222 -8.69 -22.05 -1.41
N GLY A 223 -8.37 -20.79 -1.11
CA GLY A 223 -9.33 -19.70 -1.02
C GLY A 223 -9.66 -19.37 0.43
N ILE A 224 -9.41 -18.12 0.79
CA ILE A 224 -9.88 -17.56 2.07
C ILE A 224 -11.24 -16.92 1.79
N PRO A 225 -12.32 -17.33 2.48
CA PRO A 225 -13.60 -16.64 2.37
C PRO A 225 -13.39 -15.15 2.68
N PRO A 226 -13.99 -14.23 1.92
CA PRO A 226 -13.85 -12.81 2.20
C PRO A 226 -14.29 -12.56 3.65
N MET A 227 -13.38 -12.01 4.46
CA MET A 227 -13.73 -11.55 5.80
C MET A 227 -14.70 -10.40 5.62
N VAL A 228 -15.99 -10.64 5.89
CA VAL A 228 -17.00 -9.58 5.87
C VAL A 228 -16.66 -8.65 7.03
N ASN A 229 -16.23 -7.42 6.73
CA ASN A 229 -16.06 -6.39 7.75
C ASN A 229 -17.42 -6.18 8.44
N PRO A 230 -17.54 -6.39 9.77
CA PRO A 230 -18.82 -6.23 10.47
C PRO A 230 -19.37 -4.79 10.43
N ALA A 231 -18.51 -3.82 10.10
CA ALA A 231 -18.83 -2.41 10.01
C ALA A 231 -19.33 -1.98 8.63
N ASP A 232 -19.02 -2.73 7.56
CA ASP A 232 -19.40 -2.36 6.20
C ASP A 232 -19.52 -3.62 5.31
N PRO A 233 -20.74 -4.13 5.06
CA PRO A 233 -20.95 -5.36 4.27
C PRO A 233 -20.64 -5.19 2.78
N THR A 234 -20.36 -3.97 2.31
CA THR A 234 -19.93 -3.68 0.93
C THR A 234 -18.42 -3.53 0.75
N ASP A 235 -17.64 -3.58 1.83
CA ASP A 235 -16.19 -3.38 1.79
C ASP A 235 -15.48 -4.70 1.41
N THR A 236 -15.37 -4.94 0.10
CA THR A 236 -14.64 -6.05 -0.54
C THR A 236 -13.13 -5.81 -0.59
N THR A 237 -12.54 -5.02 0.31
CA THR A 237 -11.08 -4.71 0.29
C THR A 237 -10.18 -5.93 0.52
N SER A 238 -10.72 -7.06 0.96
CA SER A 238 -10.01 -8.35 1.03
C SER A 238 -10.54 -9.32 -0.04
N THR A 239 -10.48 -8.95 -1.32
CA THR A 239 -10.79 -9.87 -2.41
C THR A 239 -9.81 -11.04 -2.38
N GLY A 240 -10.31 -12.24 -2.08
CA GLY A 240 -9.52 -13.47 -2.15
C GLY A 240 -9.03 -13.74 -3.57
N LEU A 241 -7.90 -14.43 -3.71
CA LEU A 241 -7.27 -14.76 -5.00
C LEU A 241 -8.29 -15.34 -6.00
N LEU A 242 -9.09 -16.31 -5.56
CA LEU A 242 -10.11 -16.96 -6.39
C LEU A 242 -11.20 -16.02 -6.90
N HIS A 243 -11.54 -14.96 -6.16
CA HIS A 243 -12.54 -13.99 -6.62
C HIS A 243 -12.03 -13.21 -7.84
N SER A 244 -10.79 -12.72 -7.79
CA SER A 244 -10.16 -12.06 -8.92
C SER A 244 -9.99 -13.00 -10.13
N LEU A 245 -9.68 -14.28 -9.88
CA LEU A 245 -9.62 -15.28 -10.95
C LEU A 245 -10.98 -15.52 -11.61
N ASN A 246 -12.05 -15.64 -10.82
CA ASN A 246 -13.40 -15.82 -11.33
C ASN A 246 -13.86 -14.64 -12.20
N GLU A 247 -13.49 -13.42 -11.85
CA GLU A 247 -13.79 -12.25 -12.68
C GLU A 247 -13.11 -12.33 -14.06
N GLU A 248 -11.85 -12.78 -14.11
CA GLU A 248 -11.16 -13.00 -15.39
C GLU A 248 -11.76 -14.16 -16.19
N TYR A 249 -12.17 -15.24 -15.52
CA TYR A 249 -12.85 -16.36 -16.19
C TYR A 249 -14.19 -15.93 -16.80
N GLU A 250 -14.97 -15.10 -16.12
CA GLU A 250 -16.20 -14.56 -16.68
C GLU A 250 -15.93 -13.62 -17.86
N ARG A 251 -14.89 -12.77 -17.78
CA ARG A 251 -14.46 -11.97 -18.94
C ARG A 251 -14.03 -12.84 -20.12
N PHE A 252 -13.32 -13.93 -19.87
CA PHE A 252 -12.94 -14.91 -20.88
C PHE A 252 -14.17 -15.57 -21.52
N ARG A 253 -15.14 -16.02 -20.73
CA ARG A 253 -16.41 -16.60 -21.22
C ARG A 253 -17.17 -15.63 -22.11
N VAL A 254 -17.21 -14.35 -21.75
CA VAL A 254 -17.84 -13.30 -22.58
C VAL A 254 -17.06 -13.08 -23.89
N LYS A 255 -15.73 -13.03 -23.86
CA LYS A 255 -14.89 -12.92 -25.07
C LYS A 255 -15.08 -14.12 -26.00
N LEU A 256 -15.13 -15.33 -25.45
CA LEU A 256 -15.33 -16.55 -26.22
C LEU A 256 -16.72 -16.58 -26.86
N HIS A 257 -17.75 -16.13 -26.14
CA HIS A 257 -19.11 -16.05 -26.68
C HIS A 257 -19.22 -15.06 -27.86
N LYS A 258 -18.41 -14.00 -27.89
CA LYS A 258 -18.37 -13.03 -29.00
C LYS A 258 -17.84 -13.63 -30.31
N THR A 259 -17.10 -14.73 -30.27
CA THR A 259 -16.58 -15.44 -31.45
C THR A 259 -17.64 -16.28 -32.18
N ALA A 260 -18.87 -16.33 -31.67
CA ALA A 260 -19.92 -17.16 -32.22
C ALA A 260 -20.25 -16.79 -33.69
N PRO A 261 -20.39 -17.77 -34.60
CA PRO A 261 -20.54 -17.52 -36.04
C PRO A 261 -21.82 -16.78 -36.36
N GLN A 262 -21.73 -15.63 -37.01
CA GLN A 262 -22.86 -14.74 -37.23
C GLN A 262 -23.57 -15.10 -38.54
N PHE A 263 -24.57 -15.96 -38.42
CA PHE A 263 -25.37 -16.43 -39.54
C PHE A 263 -26.55 -15.49 -39.81
N ARG A 264 -26.65 -15.04 -41.07
CA ARG A 264 -27.76 -14.23 -41.57
C ARG A 264 -28.71 -15.11 -42.37
N PRO A 265 -29.92 -15.42 -41.85
CA PRO A 265 -30.84 -16.35 -42.49
C PRO A 265 -31.44 -15.88 -43.81
N TRP A 266 -30.94 -14.81 -44.44
CA TRP A 266 -31.48 -14.22 -45.66
C TRP A 266 -30.43 -14.11 -46.77
N THR A 267 -30.92 -13.91 -47.99
CA THR A 267 -30.12 -13.75 -49.22
C THR A 267 -29.37 -12.42 -49.24
N THR A 268 -28.22 -12.35 -49.90
CA THR A 268 -27.42 -11.11 -50.01
C THR A 268 -28.18 -9.97 -50.73
N THR A 269 -29.20 -10.33 -51.52
CA THR A 269 -30.08 -9.41 -52.26
C THR A 269 -31.27 -8.87 -51.46
N ALA A 270 -31.51 -9.35 -50.23
CA ALA A 270 -32.63 -8.89 -49.42
C ALA A 270 -32.35 -7.49 -48.84
N ASN A 271 -33.19 -6.51 -49.18
CA ASN A 271 -33.06 -5.14 -48.67
C ASN A 271 -33.66 -5.06 -47.25
N VAL A 272 -32.83 -5.33 -46.23
CA VAL A 272 -33.22 -5.29 -44.82
C VAL A 272 -32.76 -3.96 -44.21
N ASP A 273 -33.70 -3.17 -43.68
CA ASP A 273 -33.38 -1.95 -42.92
C ASP A 273 -32.51 -2.30 -41.70
N SER A 274 -31.40 -1.60 -41.48
CA SER A 274 -30.47 -1.87 -40.37
C SER A 274 -31.15 -1.84 -38.98
N GLN A 275 -32.24 -1.07 -38.83
CA GLN A 275 -33.03 -1.04 -37.59
C GLN A 275 -33.96 -2.25 -37.43
N LYS A 276 -34.51 -2.81 -38.52
CA LYS A 276 -35.32 -4.05 -38.48
C LYS A 276 -34.43 -5.26 -38.24
N GLU A 277 -33.24 -5.28 -38.86
CA GLU A 277 -32.19 -6.27 -38.57
C GLU A 277 -31.89 -6.26 -37.06
N GLN A 278 -31.64 -5.09 -36.48
CA GLN A 278 -31.30 -4.96 -35.06
C GLN A 278 -32.45 -5.34 -34.12
N THR A 279 -33.70 -4.96 -34.43
CA THR A 279 -34.88 -5.26 -33.59
C THR A 279 -35.28 -6.75 -33.65
N MET A 280 -35.18 -7.39 -34.83
CA MET A 280 -35.44 -8.82 -34.97
C MET A 280 -34.34 -9.66 -34.32
N LEU A 281 -33.09 -9.18 -34.32
CA LEU A 281 -31.97 -9.80 -33.60
C LEU A 281 -32.01 -9.57 -32.08
N ASP A 282 -32.60 -8.47 -31.59
CA ASP A 282 -32.71 -8.17 -30.14
C ASP A 282 -33.74 -9.08 -29.42
N SER A 283 -34.80 -9.51 -30.12
CA SER A 283 -35.74 -10.52 -29.61
C SER A 283 -35.07 -11.87 -29.31
N ALA A 284 -33.90 -12.15 -29.90
CA ALA A 284 -33.14 -13.37 -29.69
C ALA A 284 -32.19 -13.31 -28.47
N LYS A 285 -31.91 -12.12 -27.92
CA LYS A 285 -31.00 -11.91 -26.78
C LYS A 285 -31.63 -12.19 -25.40
N GLN A 286 -32.96 -12.30 -25.30
CA GLN A 286 -33.66 -12.53 -24.02
C GLN A 286 -33.40 -13.90 -23.38
N ASP A 287 -32.76 -14.81 -24.11
CA ASP A 287 -32.69 -16.25 -23.81
C ASP A 287 -31.27 -16.77 -23.48
N ASP A 288 -30.36 -15.89 -23.02
CA ASP A 288 -28.92 -16.17 -22.82
C ASP A 288 -28.13 -16.40 -24.14
N ASP A 289 -28.82 -16.36 -25.29
CA ASP A 289 -28.26 -16.53 -26.62
C ASP A 289 -27.94 -15.16 -27.25
N ALA A 290 -26.82 -14.54 -26.90
CA ALA A 290 -26.36 -13.35 -27.62
C ALA A 290 -26.06 -13.74 -29.09
N VAL A 291 -26.99 -13.45 -30.00
CA VAL A 291 -26.72 -13.43 -31.43
C VAL A 291 -25.58 -12.44 -31.62
N GLY A 292 -24.38 -12.97 -31.91
CA GLY A 292 -23.16 -12.18 -32.05
C GLY A 292 -23.43 -11.01 -32.99
N LEU A 293 -23.16 -9.79 -32.52
CA LEU A 293 -23.29 -8.57 -33.30
C LEU A 293 -21.88 -7.98 -33.41
N GLY A 294 -21.22 -8.28 -34.53
CA GLY A 294 -19.91 -7.76 -34.88
C GLY A 294 -19.76 -7.71 -36.40
N LYS A 295 -19.10 -6.69 -36.94
CA LYS A 295 -18.99 -6.48 -38.39
C LYS A 295 -18.04 -7.47 -39.11
N THR A 296 -17.60 -8.54 -38.45
CA THR A 296 -16.57 -9.46 -38.96
C THR A 296 -17.18 -10.84 -39.20
N ASN A 297 -17.04 -11.34 -40.43
CA ASN A 297 -17.46 -12.68 -40.90
C ASN A 297 -18.96 -13.01 -40.79
N SER A 298 -19.84 -12.10 -41.23
CA SER A 298 -21.26 -12.44 -41.44
C SER A 298 -21.43 -13.28 -42.69
N LEU A 299 -21.97 -14.49 -42.57
CA LEU A 299 -22.27 -15.39 -43.70
C LEU A 299 -23.78 -15.40 -43.97
N HIS A 300 -24.16 -15.16 -45.22
CA HIS A 300 -25.55 -15.20 -45.67
C HIS A 300 -25.97 -16.62 -46.04
N ALA A 301 -27.28 -16.89 -46.02
CA ALA A 301 -27.83 -18.20 -46.37
C ALA A 301 -27.43 -18.66 -47.78
N ASP A 302 -27.31 -17.71 -48.72
CA ASP A 302 -26.90 -17.99 -50.11
C ASP A 302 -25.44 -18.44 -50.21
N GLU A 303 -24.55 -17.79 -49.46
CA GLU A 303 -23.12 -18.09 -49.48
C GLU A 303 -22.87 -19.49 -48.91
N ILE A 304 -23.62 -19.87 -47.88
CA ILE A 304 -23.58 -21.21 -47.28
C ILE A 304 -24.17 -22.24 -48.25
N MET A 305 -25.26 -21.91 -48.93
CA MET A 305 -25.85 -22.77 -49.96
C MET A 305 -24.88 -23.00 -51.13
N ASP A 306 -24.23 -21.95 -51.61
CA ASP A 306 -23.22 -22.02 -52.66
C ASP A 306 -22.00 -22.83 -52.23
N LEU A 307 -21.53 -22.63 -51.00
CA LEU A 307 -20.43 -23.40 -50.43
C LEU A 307 -20.79 -24.89 -50.29
N ALA A 308 -22.03 -25.18 -49.90
CA ALA A 308 -22.57 -26.53 -49.79
C ALA A 308 -22.70 -27.20 -51.17
N LYS A 309 -23.15 -26.47 -52.21
CA LYS A 309 -23.21 -26.94 -53.59
C LYS A 309 -21.83 -27.18 -54.19
N ARG A 310 -20.85 -26.28 -53.96
CA ARG A 310 -19.47 -26.41 -54.46
C ARG A 310 -18.71 -27.57 -53.81
N SER A 311 -19.02 -27.89 -52.56
CA SER A 311 -18.35 -28.95 -51.81
C SER A 311 -18.97 -30.33 -52.08
N ARG A 312 -20.11 -30.40 -52.77
CA ARG A 312 -20.85 -31.64 -53.00
C ARG A 312 -20.05 -32.62 -53.86
N THR A 313 -19.85 -33.83 -53.33
CA THR A 313 -19.16 -34.92 -54.03
C THR A 313 -20.16 -35.94 -54.57
N ARG A 314 -20.16 -37.19 -54.08
CA ARG A 314 -21.03 -38.29 -54.54
C ARG A 314 -22.34 -38.41 -53.75
N GLU A 315 -22.68 -37.39 -52.98
CA GLU A 315 -23.85 -37.39 -52.09
C GLU A 315 -25.15 -37.06 -52.83
N LEU A 316 -26.25 -37.67 -52.37
CA LEU A 316 -27.60 -37.40 -52.87
C LEU A 316 -28.05 -35.97 -52.50
N PRO A 317 -28.94 -35.33 -53.30
CA PRO A 317 -29.50 -34.03 -52.94
C PRO A 317 -30.15 -34.07 -51.55
N GLY A 318 -29.87 -33.08 -50.72
CA GLY A 318 -30.31 -33.04 -49.31
C GLY A 318 -29.28 -33.59 -48.31
N ASN A 319 -28.31 -34.38 -48.76
CA ASN A 319 -27.14 -34.75 -47.98
C ASN A 319 -25.99 -33.81 -48.36
N TYR A 320 -25.41 -33.17 -47.35
CA TYR A 320 -24.32 -32.21 -47.52
C TYR A 320 -23.07 -32.70 -46.81
N PRO A 321 -21.89 -32.53 -47.43
CA PRO A 321 -20.65 -33.04 -46.88
C PRO A 321 -20.37 -32.46 -45.50
N PHE A 322 -19.99 -33.34 -44.57
CA PHE A 322 -19.59 -32.93 -43.23
C PHE A 322 -18.41 -31.94 -43.25
N SER A 323 -17.57 -31.98 -44.28
CA SER A 323 -16.45 -31.05 -44.49
C SER A 323 -16.86 -29.57 -44.52
N VAL A 324 -18.07 -29.26 -44.99
CA VAL A 324 -18.61 -27.89 -44.99
C VAL A 324 -18.82 -27.41 -43.55
N LYS A 325 -19.40 -28.28 -42.71
CA LYS A 325 -19.70 -27.99 -41.31
C LYS A 325 -18.40 -27.89 -40.51
N GLU A 326 -17.48 -28.82 -40.73
CA GLU A 326 -16.15 -28.83 -40.13
C GLU A 326 -15.39 -27.53 -40.41
N ARG A 327 -15.37 -27.07 -41.66
CA ARG A 327 -14.73 -25.80 -42.03
C ARG A 327 -15.35 -24.60 -41.29
N LEU A 328 -16.68 -24.49 -41.27
CA LEU A 328 -17.37 -23.37 -40.60
C LEU A 328 -17.14 -23.38 -39.08
N ILE A 329 -17.07 -24.56 -38.48
CA ILE A 329 -16.75 -24.73 -37.05
C ILE A 329 -15.29 -24.31 -36.79
N LEU A 330 -14.34 -24.78 -37.62
CA LEU A 330 -12.92 -24.44 -37.49
C LEU A 330 -12.67 -22.92 -37.59
N GLU A 331 -13.31 -22.25 -38.56
CA GLU A 331 -13.23 -20.78 -38.70
C GLU A 331 -13.73 -20.04 -37.44
N SER A 332 -14.69 -20.61 -36.71
CA SER A 332 -15.23 -20.04 -35.47
C SER A 332 -14.33 -20.30 -34.26
N VAL A 333 -13.67 -21.46 -34.22
CA VAL A 333 -12.85 -21.91 -33.07
C VAL A 333 -11.40 -21.40 -33.18
N GLN A 334 -10.92 -21.02 -34.36
CA GLN A 334 -9.52 -20.63 -34.58
C GLN A 334 -9.02 -19.52 -33.62
N GLN A 335 -9.90 -18.61 -33.20
CA GLN A 335 -9.55 -17.51 -32.28
C GLN A 335 -9.47 -17.95 -30.81
N TRP A 336 -10.00 -19.13 -30.46
CA TRP A 336 -10.09 -19.60 -29.07
C TRP A 336 -8.73 -19.87 -28.44
N SER A 337 -7.74 -20.35 -29.21
CA SER A 337 -6.37 -20.55 -28.71
C SER A 337 -5.76 -19.22 -28.23
N ALA A 338 -5.88 -18.15 -29.02
CA ALA A 338 -5.37 -16.83 -28.65
C ALA A 338 -6.08 -16.26 -27.41
N LEU A 339 -7.42 -16.40 -27.33
CA LEU A 339 -8.20 -15.95 -26.18
C LEU A 339 -7.87 -16.73 -24.90
N ALA A 340 -7.64 -18.04 -25.00
CA ALA A 340 -7.24 -18.87 -23.87
C ALA A 340 -5.84 -18.50 -23.36
N GLN A 341 -4.90 -18.23 -24.26
CA GLN A 341 -3.55 -17.75 -23.89
C GLN A 341 -3.57 -16.36 -23.26
N GLU A 342 -4.41 -15.45 -23.75
CA GLU A 342 -4.61 -14.12 -23.16
C GLU A 342 -5.16 -14.26 -21.73
N CYS A 343 -6.23 -15.04 -21.54
CA CYS A 343 -6.79 -15.33 -20.22
C CYS A 343 -5.76 -15.94 -19.27
N PHE A 344 -4.98 -16.92 -19.74
CA PHE A 344 -3.93 -17.53 -18.94
C PHE A 344 -2.84 -16.52 -18.53
N THR A 345 -2.48 -15.60 -19.42
CA THR A 345 -1.47 -14.57 -19.13
C THR A 345 -1.95 -13.61 -18.03
N GLU A 346 -3.20 -13.14 -18.10
CA GLU A 346 -3.79 -12.29 -17.07
C GLU A 346 -3.90 -13.01 -15.72
N VAL A 347 -4.38 -14.26 -15.73
CA VAL A 347 -4.45 -15.10 -14.51
C VAL A 347 -3.08 -15.31 -13.90
N LYS A 348 -2.07 -15.63 -14.71
CA LYS A 348 -0.68 -15.77 -14.27
C LYS A 348 -0.18 -14.50 -13.60
N ASP A 349 -0.44 -13.32 -14.17
CA ASP A 349 0.01 -12.05 -13.62
C ASP A 349 -0.65 -11.72 -12.28
N ILE A 350 -1.94 -12.04 -12.11
CA ILE A 350 -2.66 -11.91 -10.82
C ILE A 350 -2.03 -12.82 -9.77
N VAL A 351 -1.82 -14.10 -10.09
CA VAL A 351 -1.23 -15.08 -9.15
C VAL A 351 0.21 -14.69 -8.78
N VAL A 352 1.03 -14.28 -9.75
CA VAL A 352 2.42 -13.84 -9.51
C VAL A 352 2.44 -12.63 -8.58
N LYS A 353 1.63 -11.60 -8.82
CA LYS A 353 1.54 -10.43 -7.94
C LYS A 353 1.14 -10.82 -6.52
N HIS A 354 0.20 -11.74 -6.37
CA HIS A 354 -0.27 -12.20 -5.06
C HIS A 354 0.81 -13.01 -4.32
N ILE A 355 1.51 -13.93 -5.01
CA ILE A 355 2.61 -14.71 -4.41
C ILE A 355 3.75 -13.79 -3.98
N ILE A 356 4.15 -12.83 -4.83
CA ILE A 356 5.19 -11.85 -4.48
C ILE A 356 4.79 -11.13 -3.20
N ARG A 357 3.55 -10.62 -3.09
CA ARG A 357 3.05 -9.97 -1.88
C ARG A 357 3.16 -10.85 -0.63
N ILE A 358 2.77 -12.14 -0.71
CA ILE A 358 2.89 -13.08 0.41
C ILE A 358 4.36 -13.28 0.80
N VAL A 359 5.26 -13.41 -0.17
CA VAL A 359 6.71 -13.52 0.08
C VAL A 359 7.23 -12.25 0.76
N GLU A 360 6.80 -11.07 0.34
CA GLU A 360 7.22 -9.81 0.95
C GLU A 360 6.73 -9.65 2.39
N GLU A 361 5.47 -10.00 2.66
CA GLU A 361 4.86 -9.92 3.99
C GLU A 361 5.51 -10.93 4.94
N HIS A 362 5.72 -12.18 4.50
CA HIS A 362 6.27 -13.25 5.33
C HIS A 362 7.76 -13.08 5.62
N PHE A 363 8.55 -12.60 4.65
CA PHE A 363 10.01 -12.47 4.77
C PHE A 363 10.49 -11.04 5.02
N LYS A 364 9.61 -10.08 5.37
CA LYS A 364 9.98 -8.68 5.66
C LYS A 364 11.08 -8.55 6.73
N GLY A 365 11.11 -9.47 7.69
CA GLY A 365 12.12 -9.50 8.77
C GLY A 365 13.50 -10.06 8.36
N TYR A 366 13.60 -10.69 7.19
CA TYR A 366 14.76 -11.51 6.78
C TYR A 366 15.37 -11.06 5.43
N SER A 367 15.27 -9.77 5.10
CA SER A 367 15.69 -9.22 3.80
C SER A 367 17.20 -9.26 3.54
N ASN A 368 18.03 -9.35 4.58
CA ASN A 368 19.47 -9.11 4.46
C ASN A 368 20.32 -10.38 4.27
N GLY A 369 19.77 -11.54 4.61
CA GLY A 369 20.47 -12.83 4.52
C GLY A 369 20.37 -13.52 3.16
N GLY A 370 19.77 -12.89 2.15
CA GLY A 370 19.51 -13.53 0.85
C GLY A 370 18.41 -14.61 0.88
N LEU A 371 17.73 -14.82 2.02
CA LEU A 371 16.67 -15.82 2.15
C LEU A 371 15.46 -15.47 1.27
N LYS A 372 15.03 -14.19 1.33
CA LYS A 372 13.93 -13.68 0.48
C LYS A 372 14.26 -13.88 -1.00
N GLU A 373 15.49 -13.58 -1.42
CA GLU A 373 15.92 -13.70 -2.81
C GLU A 373 15.95 -15.16 -3.27
N ALA A 374 16.48 -16.06 -2.43
CA ALA A 374 16.55 -17.48 -2.73
C ALA A 374 15.15 -18.11 -2.82
N VAL A 375 14.24 -17.78 -1.89
CA VAL A 375 12.84 -18.21 -1.93
C VAL A 375 12.13 -17.62 -3.15
N SER A 376 12.30 -16.33 -3.43
CA SER A 376 11.71 -15.66 -4.59
C SER A 376 12.17 -16.31 -5.91
N LYS A 377 13.46 -16.63 -6.03
CA LYS A 377 14.01 -17.34 -7.18
C LYS A 377 13.35 -18.71 -7.37
N LEU A 378 13.28 -19.52 -6.31
CA LEU A 378 12.65 -20.85 -6.38
C LEU A 378 11.16 -20.77 -6.69
N THR A 379 10.43 -19.83 -6.08
CA THR A 379 9.01 -19.61 -6.39
C THR A 379 8.83 -19.23 -7.86
N SER A 380 9.68 -18.36 -8.40
CA SER A 380 9.64 -17.95 -9.81
C SER A 380 9.93 -19.11 -10.76
N GLU A 381 10.92 -19.93 -10.45
CA GLU A 381 11.25 -21.14 -11.22
C GLU A 381 10.09 -22.14 -11.24
N GLN A 382 9.42 -22.35 -10.09
CA GLN A 382 8.23 -23.21 -10.03
C GLN A 382 7.05 -22.64 -10.82
N ILE A 383 6.78 -21.34 -10.70
CA ILE A 383 5.72 -20.68 -11.47
C ILE A 383 5.96 -20.85 -12.98
N ILE A 384 7.21 -20.69 -13.45
CA ILE A 384 7.56 -20.87 -14.86
C ILE A 384 7.34 -22.33 -15.30
N LYS A 385 7.77 -23.30 -14.49
CA LYS A 385 7.58 -24.74 -14.76
C LYS A 385 6.09 -25.08 -14.88
N CYS A 386 5.28 -24.66 -13.91
CA CYS A 386 3.83 -24.87 -13.93
C CYS A 386 3.19 -24.17 -15.13
N ALA A 387 3.57 -22.92 -15.42
CA ALA A 387 3.00 -22.18 -16.55
C ALA A 387 3.26 -22.83 -17.92
N GLN A 388 4.47 -23.38 -18.12
CA GLN A 388 4.79 -24.13 -19.34
C GLN A 388 3.97 -25.42 -19.47
N ALA A 389 3.74 -26.13 -18.34
CA ALA A 389 2.91 -27.33 -18.32
C ALA A 389 1.45 -27.01 -18.66
N THR A 390 0.88 -25.97 -18.06
CA THR A 390 -0.50 -25.52 -18.31
C THR A 390 -0.67 -25.07 -19.76
N THR A 391 0.26 -24.30 -20.31
CA THR A 391 0.17 -23.82 -21.70
C THR A 391 0.13 -24.98 -22.70
N LYS A 392 0.94 -26.03 -22.49
CA LYS A 392 0.92 -27.24 -23.33
C LYS A 392 -0.42 -27.97 -23.25
N LYS A 393 -1.02 -28.04 -22.06
CA LYS A 393 -2.31 -28.71 -21.87
C LYS A 393 -3.48 -27.90 -22.43
N ILE A 394 -3.46 -26.57 -22.31
CA ILE A 394 -4.44 -25.68 -22.97
C ILE A 394 -4.38 -25.87 -24.49
N GLU A 395 -3.18 -25.96 -25.07
CA GLU A 395 -3.02 -26.23 -26.51
C GLU A 395 -3.57 -27.62 -26.89
N GLY A 396 -3.37 -28.64 -26.03
CA GLY A 396 -3.98 -29.95 -26.22
C GLY A 396 -5.52 -29.93 -26.17
N LEU A 397 -6.10 -29.11 -25.29
CA LEU A 397 -7.55 -28.90 -25.25
C LEU A 397 -8.06 -28.23 -26.54
N PHE A 398 -7.34 -27.23 -27.04
CA PHE A 398 -7.67 -26.57 -28.31
C PHE A 398 -7.62 -27.54 -29.50
N GLN A 399 -6.57 -28.36 -29.61
CA GLN A 399 -6.44 -29.37 -30.66
C GLN A 399 -7.59 -30.39 -30.64
N SER A 400 -8.09 -30.71 -29.44
CA SER A 400 -9.24 -31.59 -29.27
C SER A 400 -10.55 -30.95 -29.76
N GLU A 401 -10.70 -29.62 -29.63
CA GLU A 401 -11.87 -28.87 -30.11
C GLU A 401 -11.87 -28.62 -31.63
N CYS A 402 -10.70 -28.66 -32.28
CA CYS A 402 -10.60 -28.53 -33.74
C CYS A 402 -11.28 -29.68 -34.50
N SER A 403 -11.46 -30.84 -33.88
CA SER A 403 -12.14 -32.00 -34.49
C SER A 403 -13.59 -32.07 -33.98
N PRO A 404 -14.62 -31.80 -34.80
CA PRO A 404 -15.98 -31.69 -34.29
C PRO A 404 -16.52 -33.05 -33.80
N TYR A 405 -16.79 -33.14 -32.49
CA TYR A 405 -17.33 -34.35 -31.87
C TYR A 405 -18.13 -34.02 -30.61
N THR A 406 -19.31 -34.65 -30.47
CA THR A 406 -20.16 -34.56 -29.28
C THR A 406 -20.87 -35.89 -29.03
N GLN A 407 -21.05 -36.23 -27.75
CA GLN A 407 -21.95 -37.30 -27.29
C GLN A 407 -23.22 -36.73 -26.63
N ASN A 408 -23.32 -35.41 -26.50
CA ASN A 408 -24.47 -34.75 -25.90
C ASN A 408 -25.56 -34.53 -26.96
N ASP A 409 -26.18 -35.63 -27.38
CA ASP A 409 -27.13 -35.66 -28.48
C ASP A 409 -28.41 -34.90 -28.13
N GLU A 410 -28.94 -35.06 -26.92
CA GLU A 410 -30.17 -34.40 -26.47
C GLU A 410 -30.06 -32.88 -26.51
N PHE A 411 -28.98 -32.32 -25.93
CA PHE A 411 -28.77 -30.88 -25.92
C PHE A 411 -28.48 -30.35 -27.33
N PHE A 412 -27.70 -31.07 -28.14
CA PHE A 412 -27.42 -30.70 -29.51
C PHE A 412 -28.70 -30.65 -30.36
N ILE A 413 -29.55 -31.69 -30.28
CA ILE A 413 -30.81 -31.77 -31.03
C ILE A 413 -31.79 -30.68 -30.56
N ALA A 414 -31.93 -30.47 -29.25
CA ALA A 414 -32.80 -29.44 -28.70
C ALA A 414 -32.38 -28.05 -29.18
N TYR A 415 -31.08 -27.73 -29.11
CA TYR A 415 -30.57 -26.42 -29.53
C TYR A 415 -30.61 -26.24 -31.05
N LYS A 416 -30.30 -27.29 -31.83
CA LYS A 416 -30.46 -27.30 -33.29
C LYS A 416 -31.91 -26.98 -33.66
N THR A 417 -32.88 -27.65 -33.03
CA THR A 417 -34.31 -27.44 -33.29
C THR A 417 -34.72 -26.01 -32.94
N LYS A 418 -34.29 -25.49 -31.77
CA LYS A 418 -34.53 -24.11 -31.35
C LYS A 418 -34.02 -23.10 -32.38
N MET A 419 -32.76 -23.25 -32.83
CA MET A 419 -32.15 -22.34 -33.80
C MET A 419 -32.77 -22.46 -35.19
N LEU A 420 -33.07 -23.69 -35.63
CA LEU A 420 -33.71 -23.93 -36.92
C LEU A 420 -35.09 -23.28 -37.01
N THR A 421 -35.91 -23.42 -35.97
CA THR A 421 -37.23 -22.77 -35.90
C THR A 421 -37.07 -21.26 -35.99
N ARG A 422 -36.10 -20.67 -35.26
CA ARG A 422 -35.82 -19.23 -35.32
C ARG A 422 -35.37 -18.77 -36.72
N TYR A 423 -34.48 -19.51 -37.36
CA TYR A 423 -34.01 -19.16 -38.71
C TYR A 423 -35.10 -19.26 -39.77
N LYS A 424 -35.97 -20.28 -39.68
CA LYS A 424 -37.15 -20.40 -40.55
C LYS A 424 -38.12 -19.23 -40.39
N ILE A 425 -38.38 -18.83 -39.14
CA ILE A 425 -39.20 -17.66 -38.83
C ILE A 425 -38.64 -16.40 -39.51
N ILE A 426 -37.36 -16.11 -39.30
CA ILE A 426 -36.71 -14.90 -39.82
C ILE A 426 -36.69 -14.89 -41.35
N HIS A 427 -36.36 -16.02 -41.98
CA HIS A 427 -36.34 -16.12 -43.44
C HIS A 427 -37.73 -15.90 -44.06
N GLN A 428 -38.79 -16.45 -43.45
CA GLN A 428 -40.17 -16.30 -43.96
C GLN A 428 -40.74 -14.89 -43.76
N GLU A 429 -40.38 -14.21 -42.67
CA GLU A 429 -40.74 -12.80 -42.47
C GLU A 429 -40.16 -11.91 -43.58
N LEU A 430 -38.96 -12.23 -44.07
CA LEU A 430 -38.27 -11.48 -45.11
C LEU A 430 -38.74 -11.81 -46.54
N GLU A 431 -39.20 -13.04 -46.80
CA GLU A 431 -39.80 -13.43 -48.10
C GLU A 431 -41.23 -12.89 -48.33
N GLY A 432 -41.81 -12.15 -47.36
CA GLY A 432 -43.12 -11.51 -47.51
C GLY A 432 -44.34 -12.45 -47.34
N LYS A 433 -44.16 -13.67 -46.84
CA LYS A 433 -45.26 -14.61 -46.49
C LYS A 433 -45.82 -14.34 -45.09
N SER A 434 -45.80 -13.08 -44.66
CA SER A 434 -45.81 -12.67 -43.24
C SER A 434 -47.15 -12.72 -42.51
N THR A 435 -48.28 -12.98 -43.17
CA THR A 435 -49.60 -12.93 -42.50
C THR A 435 -49.79 -14.06 -41.47
N LEU A 436 -49.25 -15.25 -41.75
CA LEU A 436 -49.41 -16.42 -40.88
C LEU A 436 -48.41 -16.42 -39.72
N VAL A 437 -47.13 -16.13 -39.99
CA VAL A 437 -46.05 -16.15 -38.99
C VAL A 437 -46.20 -15.01 -37.97
N THR A 438 -46.56 -13.80 -38.42
CA THR A 438 -46.83 -12.66 -37.54
C THR A 438 -48.07 -12.92 -36.67
N GLY A 439 -49.09 -13.59 -37.22
CA GLY A 439 -50.27 -14.00 -36.48
C GLY A 439 -49.99 -15.09 -35.44
N LEU A 440 -49.08 -16.03 -35.73
CA LEU A 440 -48.70 -17.12 -34.82
C LEU A 440 -47.87 -16.61 -33.62
N LYS A 441 -47.02 -15.60 -33.82
CA LYS A 441 -46.26 -14.94 -32.74
C LYS A 441 -47.13 -14.06 -31.83
N GLY A 442 -48.18 -13.44 -32.38
CA GLY A 442 -49.13 -12.61 -31.62
C GLY A 442 -50.32 -13.39 -31.05
N TYR A 443 -50.29 -14.72 -31.12
CA TYR A 443 -51.42 -15.57 -30.80
C TYR A 443 -51.58 -15.74 -29.27
N ASP A 444 -52.60 -15.08 -28.70
CA ASP A 444 -53.01 -15.27 -27.30
C ASP A 444 -54.30 -16.12 -27.25
N PRO A 445 -54.28 -17.30 -26.60
CA PRO A 445 -55.45 -18.17 -26.46
C PRO A 445 -56.67 -17.48 -25.82
N ASN A 446 -56.46 -16.42 -25.03
CA ASN A 446 -57.52 -15.73 -24.29
C ASN A 446 -58.01 -14.44 -24.96
N ASN A 447 -57.40 -14.00 -26.06
CA ASN A 447 -57.72 -12.73 -26.69
C ASN A 447 -58.07 -12.91 -28.18
N SER A 448 -59.26 -13.45 -28.43
CA SER A 448 -59.80 -13.79 -29.76
C SER A 448 -60.11 -12.59 -30.68
N TYR A 449 -59.70 -11.36 -30.32
CA TYR A 449 -60.10 -10.12 -31.01
C TYR A 449 -58.99 -9.39 -31.76
N SER A 450 -57.72 -9.82 -31.75
CA SER A 450 -56.62 -8.99 -32.29
C SER A 450 -55.94 -9.43 -33.60
N VAL A 451 -56.53 -10.30 -34.43
CA VAL A 451 -55.98 -10.57 -35.77
C VAL A 451 -57.09 -10.54 -36.83
N ASN A 452 -57.18 -9.42 -37.54
CA ASN A 452 -58.16 -9.19 -38.61
C ASN A 452 -58.07 -10.26 -39.73
N ASN A 453 -59.26 -10.62 -40.23
CA ASN A 453 -59.60 -11.37 -41.45
C ASN A 453 -59.43 -12.90 -41.55
N ASN A 454 -58.78 -13.62 -40.62
CA ASN A 454 -58.63 -15.09 -40.71
C ASN A 454 -59.19 -15.87 -39.48
N HIS A 455 -60.35 -15.47 -38.94
CA HIS A 455 -60.93 -16.07 -37.72
C HIS A 455 -61.13 -17.59 -37.80
N SER A 456 -61.43 -18.13 -38.98
CA SER A 456 -61.58 -19.57 -39.19
C SER A 456 -60.26 -20.34 -39.03
N GLN A 457 -59.14 -19.81 -39.53
CA GLN A 457 -57.83 -20.47 -39.46
C GLN A 457 -57.31 -20.60 -38.02
N TRP A 458 -57.48 -19.56 -37.20
CA TRP A 458 -57.10 -19.58 -35.78
C TRP A 458 -57.99 -20.53 -34.96
N THR A 459 -59.27 -20.63 -35.32
CA THR A 459 -60.19 -21.59 -34.70
C THR A 459 -59.77 -23.03 -35.02
N TYR A 460 -59.37 -23.32 -36.27
CA TYR A 460 -58.84 -24.63 -36.65
C TYR A 460 -57.49 -24.95 -35.98
N LEU A 461 -56.64 -23.94 -35.76
CA LEU A 461 -55.37 -24.11 -35.03
C LEU A 461 -55.61 -24.51 -33.57
N ASN A 462 -56.55 -23.85 -32.89
CA ASN A 462 -56.93 -24.22 -31.52
C ASN A 462 -57.51 -25.62 -31.41
N GLN A 463 -58.37 -25.99 -32.36
CA GLN A 463 -58.90 -27.34 -32.43
C GLN A 463 -57.77 -28.35 -32.66
N ALA A 464 -56.84 -28.07 -33.56
CA ALA A 464 -55.68 -28.91 -33.79
C ALA A 464 -54.80 -29.05 -32.55
N ILE A 465 -54.51 -27.96 -31.83
CA ILE A 465 -53.74 -27.99 -30.57
C ILE A 465 -54.48 -28.82 -29.52
N ALA A 466 -55.79 -28.63 -29.34
CA ALA A 466 -56.59 -29.40 -28.40
C ALA A 466 -56.62 -30.90 -28.73
N TYR A 467 -56.75 -31.25 -30.02
CA TYR A 467 -56.66 -32.65 -30.44
C TYR A 467 -55.26 -33.23 -30.20
N LEU A 468 -54.19 -32.50 -30.50
CA LEU A 468 -52.82 -32.96 -30.26
C LEU A 468 -52.51 -33.11 -28.76
N GLN A 469 -53.05 -32.24 -27.91
CA GLN A 469 -52.98 -32.37 -26.44
C GLN A 469 -53.72 -33.60 -25.94
N ASN A 470 -54.88 -33.93 -26.51
CA ASN A 470 -55.61 -35.17 -26.21
C ASN A 470 -54.83 -36.42 -26.64
N PHE A 471 -53.97 -36.31 -27.65
CA PHE A 471 -53.01 -37.35 -28.04
C PHE A 471 -51.73 -37.38 -27.18
N GLY A 472 -51.62 -36.52 -26.16
CA GLY A 472 -50.48 -36.48 -25.24
C GLY A 472 -49.30 -35.62 -25.72
N MET A 473 -49.46 -34.82 -26.78
CA MET A 473 -48.42 -33.90 -27.26
C MET A 473 -48.67 -32.48 -26.73
N THR A 474 -47.73 -31.94 -25.97
CA THR A 474 -47.75 -30.53 -25.53
C THR A 474 -47.17 -29.64 -26.62
N VAL A 475 -48.03 -29.17 -27.53
CA VAL A 475 -47.64 -28.36 -28.69
C VAL A 475 -48.02 -26.89 -28.47
N LYS A 476 -47.10 -25.96 -28.74
CA LYS A 476 -47.33 -24.51 -28.75
C LYS A 476 -47.64 -24.03 -30.18
N ALA A 477 -48.27 -22.86 -30.32
CA ALA A 477 -48.57 -22.27 -31.64
C ALA A 477 -47.30 -22.07 -32.50
N GLU A 478 -46.15 -21.80 -31.86
CA GLU A 478 -44.85 -21.64 -32.53
C GLU A 478 -44.33 -22.94 -33.17
N ASP A 479 -44.73 -24.11 -32.68
CA ASP A 479 -44.26 -25.40 -33.19
C ASP A 479 -44.85 -25.71 -34.58
N PHE A 480 -45.99 -25.10 -34.93
CA PHE A 480 -46.59 -25.22 -36.26
C PHE A 480 -45.76 -24.54 -37.36
N ILE A 481 -44.82 -23.66 -36.98
CA ILE A 481 -43.89 -23.03 -37.92
C ILE A 481 -42.92 -24.08 -38.48
N ALA A 482 -42.62 -25.14 -37.71
CA ALA A 482 -41.79 -26.25 -38.18
C ALA A 482 -42.47 -27.09 -39.28
N LEU A 483 -43.80 -27.02 -39.42
CA LEU A 483 -44.61 -27.79 -40.38
C LEU A 483 -44.77 -27.09 -41.75
N LEU A 484 -44.20 -25.90 -41.94
CA LEU A 484 -44.33 -25.13 -43.18
C LEU A 484 -43.57 -25.79 -44.36
N PRO A 485 -44.03 -25.59 -45.62
CA PRO A 485 -43.48 -26.27 -46.81
C PRO A 485 -41.98 -26.08 -46.99
N GLN A 486 -41.32 -27.10 -47.54
CA GLN A 486 -39.88 -27.08 -47.80
C GLN A 486 -39.52 -26.05 -48.89
N HIS A 487 -38.59 -25.14 -48.60
CA HIS A 487 -38.03 -24.17 -49.55
C HIS A 487 -36.60 -24.58 -49.95
N ASP A 488 -36.17 -24.13 -51.14
CA ASP A 488 -34.85 -24.43 -51.72
C ASP A 488 -33.67 -24.05 -50.79
N MET A 489 -33.88 -23.13 -49.85
CA MET A 489 -32.87 -22.61 -48.92
C MET A 489 -32.85 -23.26 -47.53
N ASN A 490 -33.80 -24.16 -47.22
CA ASN A 490 -33.83 -24.87 -45.94
C ASN A 490 -32.52 -25.60 -45.59
N PRO A 491 -31.81 -26.22 -46.54
CA PRO A 491 -30.55 -26.88 -46.21
C PRO A 491 -29.45 -25.96 -45.68
N ALA A 492 -29.41 -24.70 -46.15
CA ALA A 492 -28.48 -23.72 -45.59
C ALA A 492 -28.85 -23.36 -44.15
N LEU A 493 -30.16 -23.22 -43.87
CA LEU A 493 -30.66 -22.97 -42.51
C LEU A 493 -30.38 -24.14 -41.57
N ASP A 494 -30.47 -25.38 -42.06
CA ASP A 494 -30.11 -26.59 -41.31
C ASP A 494 -28.62 -26.62 -40.97
N ILE A 495 -27.74 -26.32 -41.94
CA ILE A 495 -26.28 -26.22 -41.71
C ILE A 495 -25.97 -25.11 -40.69
N MET A 496 -26.60 -23.94 -40.81
CA MET A 496 -26.45 -22.83 -39.85
C MET A 496 -26.85 -23.24 -38.43
N ALA A 497 -28.01 -23.89 -38.30
CA ALA A 497 -28.53 -24.33 -37.00
C ALA A 497 -27.63 -25.39 -36.36
N GLU A 498 -27.12 -26.35 -37.15
CA GLU A 498 -26.19 -27.39 -36.66
C GLU A 498 -24.85 -26.81 -36.20
N VAL A 499 -24.24 -25.92 -37.00
CA VAL A 499 -22.98 -25.29 -36.63
C VAL A 499 -23.13 -24.46 -35.35
N ARG A 500 -24.26 -23.76 -35.17
CA ARG A 500 -24.55 -23.03 -33.92
C ARG A 500 -24.81 -23.93 -32.74
N ALA A 501 -25.52 -25.04 -32.94
CA ALA A 501 -25.74 -26.03 -31.89
C ALA A 501 -24.43 -26.66 -31.42
N TYR A 502 -23.56 -27.02 -32.35
CA TYR A 502 -22.22 -27.52 -32.01
C TYR A 502 -21.41 -26.44 -31.28
N PHE A 503 -21.39 -25.21 -31.79
CA PHE A 503 -20.70 -24.08 -31.15
C PHE A 503 -21.14 -23.91 -29.71
N GLN A 504 -22.44 -23.98 -29.39
CA GLN A 504 -22.92 -23.82 -28.02
C GLN A 504 -22.44 -24.94 -27.08
N VAL A 505 -22.37 -26.18 -27.57
CA VAL A 505 -21.83 -27.31 -26.80
C VAL A 505 -20.33 -27.12 -26.57
N ALA A 506 -19.57 -26.83 -27.63
CA ALA A 506 -18.13 -26.62 -27.57
C ALA A 506 -17.78 -25.40 -26.70
N TYR A 507 -18.56 -24.32 -26.79
CA TYR A 507 -18.42 -23.10 -25.98
C TYR A 507 -18.51 -23.42 -24.49
N LYS A 508 -19.55 -24.15 -24.06
CA LYS A 508 -19.72 -24.52 -22.65
C LYS A 508 -18.60 -25.45 -22.19
N ARG A 509 -18.26 -26.45 -23.01
CA ARG A 509 -17.20 -27.42 -22.70
C ARG A 509 -15.84 -26.75 -22.56
N PHE A 510 -15.42 -25.95 -23.53
CA PHE A 510 -14.12 -25.28 -23.53
C PHE A 510 -14.06 -24.14 -22.50
N GLY A 511 -15.17 -23.40 -22.35
CA GLY A 511 -15.33 -22.35 -21.35
C GLY A 511 -15.20 -22.83 -19.91
N ASP A 512 -15.60 -24.08 -19.62
CA ASP A 512 -15.43 -24.69 -18.29
C ASP A 512 -14.09 -25.43 -18.14
N ASN A 513 -13.66 -26.14 -19.19
CA ASN A 513 -12.44 -26.95 -19.15
C ASN A 513 -11.17 -26.10 -19.05
N VAL A 514 -11.10 -24.94 -19.72
CA VAL A 514 -9.90 -24.08 -19.66
C VAL A 514 -9.68 -23.53 -18.25
N PRO A 515 -10.64 -22.85 -17.58
CA PRO A 515 -10.50 -22.44 -16.19
C PRO A 515 -10.17 -23.60 -15.25
N LYS A 516 -10.83 -24.75 -15.42
CA LYS A 516 -10.56 -25.95 -14.61
C LYS A 516 -9.11 -26.46 -14.78
N GLN A 517 -8.59 -26.42 -16.00
CA GLN A 517 -7.20 -26.83 -16.27
C GLN A 517 -6.19 -25.84 -15.68
N ILE A 518 -6.50 -24.54 -15.72
CA ILE A 518 -5.69 -23.50 -15.11
C ILE A 518 -5.69 -23.65 -13.58
N ASP A 519 -6.85 -23.88 -12.96
CA ASP A 519 -6.96 -24.07 -11.51
C ASP A 519 -6.15 -25.28 -11.04
N ALA A 520 -6.28 -26.42 -11.72
CA ALA A 520 -5.49 -27.61 -11.41
C ALA A 520 -3.99 -27.34 -11.63
N ASP A 521 -3.54 -27.25 -12.89
CA ASP A 521 -2.12 -27.32 -13.18
C ASP A 521 -1.31 -26.11 -12.73
N PHE A 522 -1.94 -24.93 -12.70
CA PHE A 522 -1.25 -23.69 -12.36
C PHE A 522 -1.50 -23.29 -10.92
N VAL A 523 -2.75 -23.08 -10.51
CA VAL A 523 -3.06 -22.55 -9.17
C VAL A 523 -2.75 -23.59 -8.09
N ARG A 524 -3.26 -24.81 -8.21
CA ARG A 524 -2.99 -25.91 -7.27
C ARG A 524 -1.64 -26.59 -7.52
N GLY A 525 -1.18 -26.60 -8.77
CA GLY A 525 0.14 -27.13 -9.14
C GLY A 525 1.30 -26.39 -8.49
N ILE A 526 1.17 -25.08 -8.20
CA ILE A 526 2.20 -24.31 -7.45
C ILE A 526 2.39 -24.88 -6.03
N ASP A 527 1.32 -25.29 -5.37
CA ASP A 527 1.38 -25.84 -4.01
C ASP A 527 1.76 -27.33 -3.99
N GLY A 528 1.65 -28.03 -5.13
CA GLY A 528 1.82 -29.49 -5.22
C GLY A 528 0.56 -30.29 -4.86
N SER A 529 -0.57 -29.61 -4.68
CA SER A 529 -1.87 -30.24 -4.33
C SER A 529 -2.41 -31.17 -5.43
N ASP A 530 -1.87 -31.07 -6.64
CA ASP A 530 -2.16 -31.94 -7.78
C ASP A 530 -1.34 -33.24 -7.80
N GLY A 531 -0.48 -33.46 -6.80
CA GLY A 531 0.40 -34.63 -6.70
C GLY A 531 1.72 -34.49 -7.47
N SER A 532 2.03 -33.30 -7.98
CA SER A 532 3.34 -32.93 -8.56
C SER A 532 4.33 -32.45 -7.48
N ASP A 533 5.63 -32.45 -7.79
CA ASP A 533 6.66 -31.81 -6.94
C ASP A 533 6.33 -30.33 -6.71
N GLY A 534 5.72 -30.03 -5.56
CA GLY A 534 5.25 -28.70 -5.20
C GLY A 534 6.36 -27.77 -4.77
N LEU A 535 5.95 -26.57 -4.37
CA LEU A 535 6.86 -25.58 -3.81
C LEU A 535 7.55 -26.09 -2.53
N ASP A 536 6.90 -26.95 -1.76
CA ASP A 536 7.47 -27.60 -0.58
C ASP A 536 8.72 -28.43 -0.92
N VAL A 537 8.66 -29.28 -1.95
CA VAL A 537 9.79 -30.08 -2.44
C VAL A 537 10.90 -29.17 -2.97
N ALA A 538 10.53 -28.14 -3.73
CA ALA A 538 11.48 -27.16 -4.26
C ALA A 538 12.22 -26.40 -3.16
N LEU A 539 11.52 -25.98 -2.10
CA LEU A 539 12.11 -25.28 -0.97
C LEU A 539 12.96 -26.21 -0.09
N MET A 540 12.65 -27.50 -0.03
CA MET A 540 13.48 -28.50 0.66
C MET A 540 14.77 -28.84 -0.11
N SER A 541 14.83 -28.54 -1.41
CA SER A 541 16.06 -28.65 -2.21
C SER A 541 17.07 -27.53 -1.96
N MET A 542 16.69 -26.50 -1.18
CA MET A 542 17.62 -25.45 -0.75
C MET A 542 18.78 -26.04 0.04
N ASP A 543 19.93 -25.39 -0.08
CA ASP A 543 21.09 -25.68 0.75
C ASP A 543 20.81 -25.25 2.20
N LEU A 544 20.37 -26.23 3.00
CA LEU A 544 20.04 -26.09 4.42
C LEU A 544 21.24 -26.41 5.33
N SER A 545 22.46 -26.18 4.83
CA SER A 545 23.67 -26.23 5.67
C SER A 545 23.62 -25.19 6.78
N THR A 546 24.21 -25.51 7.94
CA THR A 546 24.15 -24.66 9.14
C THR A 546 24.77 -23.28 8.92
N GLU A 547 25.80 -23.19 8.08
CA GLU A 547 26.49 -21.95 7.73
C GLU A 547 25.59 -21.03 6.90
N LYS A 548 24.89 -21.58 5.91
CA LYS A 548 23.97 -20.82 5.07
C LYS A 548 22.68 -20.45 5.80
N CYS A 549 22.17 -21.31 6.68
CA CYS A 549 21.06 -20.96 7.55
C CYS A 549 21.40 -19.79 8.50
N MET A 550 22.65 -19.70 8.97
CA MET A 550 23.11 -18.55 9.75
C MET A 550 23.17 -17.27 8.91
N GLU A 551 23.57 -17.38 7.64
CA GLU A 551 23.52 -16.27 6.68
C GLU A 551 22.08 -15.81 6.41
N TYR A 552 21.17 -16.76 6.14
CA TYR A 552 19.75 -16.50 5.91
C TYR A 552 19.03 -15.82 7.09
N LEU A 553 19.45 -16.11 8.33
CA LEU A 553 18.88 -15.55 9.55
C LEU A 553 19.60 -14.29 10.03
N GLN A 554 20.50 -13.70 9.22
CA GLN A 554 21.15 -12.45 9.59
C GLN A 554 20.13 -11.34 9.84
N GLU A 555 20.25 -10.70 11.00
CA GLU A 555 19.36 -9.62 11.41
C GLU A 555 19.53 -8.38 10.53
N PRO A 556 18.50 -7.53 10.44
CA PRO A 556 18.59 -6.27 9.71
C PRO A 556 19.73 -5.40 10.25
N ALA A 557 20.52 -4.79 9.37
CA ALA A 557 21.58 -3.86 9.77
C ALA A 557 21.03 -2.66 10.56
N SER A 558 19.77 -2.28 10.33
CA SER A 558 19.06 -1.27 11.11
C SER A 558 18.84 -1.70 12.57
N VAL A 559 18.43 -2.95 12.80
CA VAL A 559 18.22 -3.53 14.13
C VAL A 559 19.54 -3.67 14.87
N ILE A 560 20.61 -4.08 14.19
CA ILE A 560 21.96 -4.17 14.77
C ILE A 560 22.47 -2.77 15.17
N ARG A 561 22.28 -1.76 14.31
CA ARG A 561 22.62 -0.36 14.61
C ARG A 561 21.79 0.19 15.76
N GLU A 562 20.49 -0.09 15.80
CA GLU A 562 19.61 0.33 16.89
C GLU A 562 20.03 -0.34 18.21
N ARG A 563 20.31 -1.64 18.21
CA ARG A 563 20.77 -2.37 19.39
C ARG A 563 22.11 -1.83 19.91
N THR A 564 23.08 -1.57 19.04
CA THR A 564 24.39 -1.03 19.42
C THR A 564 24.30 0.40 19.95
N THR A 565 23.50 1.26 19.32
CA THR A 565 23.27 2.63 19.81
C THR A 565 22.53 2.67 21.15
N LEU A 566 21.52 1.80 21.33
CA LEU A 566 20.81 1.66 22.59
C LEU A 566 21.69 1.05 23.69
N ALA A 567 22.54 0.07 23.38
CA ALA A 567 23.52 -0.47 24.32
C ALA A 567 24.52 0.61 24.77
N GLY A 568 25.03 1.42 23.85
CA GLY A 568 25.88 2.57 24.19
C GLY A 568 25.15 3.67 24.97
N LYS A 569 23.85 3.87 24.73
CA LYS A 569 23.01 4.78 25.54
C LYS A 569 22.80 4.22 26.95
N LYS A 570 22.53 2.93 27.09
CA LYS A 570 22.37 2.23 28.37
C LYS A 570 23.62 2.36 29.23
N GLN A 571 24.79 2.04 28.69
CA GLN A 571 26.06 2.14 29.43
C GLN A 571 26.31 3.55 29.97
N ARG A 572 26.00 4.59 29.19
CA ARG A 572 26.12 5.99 29.63
C ARG A 572 25.13 6.34 30.73
N LEU A 573 23.89 5.86 30.65
CA LEU A 573 22.85 6.08 31.67
C LEU A 573 23.17 5.34 32.97
N GLU A 574 23.66 4.10 32.91
CA GLU A 574 24.12 3.32 34.07
C GLU A 574 25.31 4.01 34.76
N ALA A 575 26.29 4.49 33.99
CA ALA A 575 27.40 5.26 34.53
C ALA A 575 26.94 6.57 35.20
N ALA A 576 25.93 7.25 34.64
CA ALA A 576 25.32 8.43 35.25
C ALA A 576 24.55 8.09 36.54
N GLN A 577 23.79 7.00 36.55
CA GLN A 577 23.09 6.51 37.73
C GLN A 577 24.06 6.18 38.87
N LEU A 578 25.15 5.48 38.58
CA LEU A 578 26.16 5.13 39.59
C LEU A 578 26.80 6.38 40.20
N LYS A 579 27.10 7.40 39.38
CA LYS A 579 27.60 8.69 39.87
C LYS A 579 26.59 9.40 40.77
N LEU A 580 25.30 9.38 40.42
CA LEU A 580 24.24 9.95 41.24
C LEU A 580 24.08 9.20 42.57
N GLU A 581 24.12 7.86 42.56
CA GLU A 581 24.04 7.06 43.79
C GLU A 581 25.23 7.29 44.72
N ARG A 582 26.43 7.48 44.16
CA ARG A 582 27.63 7.83 44.93
C ARG A 582 27.49 9.20 45.62
N TYR A 583 26.83 10.17 44.98
CA TYR A 583 26.55 11.48 45.57
C TYR A 583 25.53 11.42 46.72
N TYR A 584 24.56 10.51 46.68
CA TYR A 584 23.57 10.36 47.76
C TYR A 584 24.09 9.55 48.96
N ARG A 585 25.15 8.76 48.79
CA ARG A 585 25.74 7.93 49.85
C ARG A 585 26.88 8.62 50.63
N GLY A 586 27.49 9.66 50.08
CA GLY A 586 28.55 10.45 50.71
C GLY A 586 28.02 11.81 51.10
#